data_AF-A0A958QXW1-F1
#
_entry.id   AF-A0A958QXW1-F1
#
_cell.length_a   1.000
_cell.length_b   1.000
_cell.length_c   1.000
_cell.angle_alpha   90.00
_cell.angle_beta   90.00
_cell.angle_gamma   90.00
#
_symmetry.space_group_name_H-M   'P 1'
#
loop_
_entity.id
_entity.type
_entity.pdbx_description
1 polymer ?
#
loop_
_entity_poly.entity_id
_entity_poly.type
_entity_poly.pdbx_seq_one_letter_code
_entity_poly.pdbx_strand_id
1 'polypeptide(L)'
;MRARFINLHPRTVKKLNRKEREARTDGAYRVSRRIRSVLLNHEQKSSGEISSLLNVSRSKVSLWLKTYEESGFEGLLDSQIPGRPSRLTDLQKILLCDIVNSGPVAYGLLSGVWTSKLIAEVIEDEFGVAYHPSHVWKLLQDFGFSVQSPKRLLAKADMEKRARWIKETCISQLKIESCRDNFLRGLSLDPRELIYI
;
A
#
# COMPACT_ATOMS: atom_id res chain seq x y z
N MET A 1 42.71 10.79 1.59
CA MET A 1 41.68 9.77 1.94
C MET A 1 41.96 8.53 1.12
N ARG A 2 42.24 7.37 1.74
CA ARG A 2 42.44 6.11 1.01
C ARG A 2 41.11 5.58 0.49
N ALA A 3 41.11 4.99 -0.70
CA ALA A 3 39.93 4.32 -1.25
C ALA A 3 39.64 3.05 -0.42
N ARG A 4 38.36 2.84 -0.10
CA ARG A 4 37.86 1.63 0.58
C ARG A 4 37.48 0.61 -0.49
N PHE A 5 37.95 -0.63 -0.33
CA PHE A 5 37.67 -1.74 -1.24
C PHE A 5 37.13 -2.94 -0.46
N ILE A 6 36.04 -3.51 -0.96
CA ILE A 6 35.41 -4.71 -0.39
C ILE A 6 36.05 -5.94 -1.05
N ASN A 7 36.65 -6.82 -0.24
CA ASN A 7 37.18 -8.10 -0.71
C ASN A 7 36.14 -9.20 -0.52
N LEU A 8 35.62 -9.72 -1.63
CA LEU A 8 34.60 -10.77 -1.64
C LEU A 8 35.22 -12.13 -1.96
N HIS A 9 34.70 -13.19 -1.34
CA HIS A 9 35.04 -14.55 -1.71
C HIS A 9 34.46 -14.92 -3.09
N PRO A 10 35.13 -15.72 -3.95
CA PRO A 10 34.65 -16.04 -5.31
C PRO A 10 33.23 -16.61 -5.37
N ARG A 11 32.82 -17.42 -4.37
CA ARG A 11 31.44 -17.91 -4.25
C ARG A 11 30.42 -16.77 -4.09
N THR A 12 30.75 -15.76 -3.31
CA THR A 12 29.91 -14.58 -3.08
C THR A 12 29.81 -13.74 -4.34
N VAL A 13 30.91 -13.55 -5.06
CA VAL A 13 30.94 -12.85 -6.35
C VAL A 13 30.02 -13.56 -7.36
N LYS A 14 30.10 -14.89 -7.47
CA LYS A 14 29.20 -15.67 -8.34
C LYS A 14 27.73 -15.51 -7.94
N LYS A 15 27.43 -15.53 -6.63
CA LYS A 15 26.07 -15.31 -6.10
C LYS A 15 25.54 -13.92 -6.45
N LEU A 16 26.32 -12.87 -6.22
CA LEU A 16 25.93 -11.48 -6.51
C LEU A 16 25.74 -11.24 -8.01
N ASN A 17 26.60 -11.80 -8.87
CA ASN A 17 26.40 -11.72 -10.32
C ASN A 17 25.10 -12.39 -10.77
N ARG A 18 24.73 -13.54 -10.18
CA ARG A 18 23.44 -14.17 -10.47
C ARG A 18 22.28 -13.27 -10.03
N LYS A 19 22.36 -12.70 -8.82
CA LYS A 19 21.33 -11.79 -8.28
C LYS A 19 21.20 -10.48 -9.05
N GLU A 20 22.29 -9.93 -9.56
CA GLU A 20 22.26 -8.74 -10.41
C GLU A 20 21.50 -9.01 -11.73
N ARG A 21 21.74 -10.18 -12.34
CA ARG A 21 21.03 -10.60 -13.56
C ARG A 21 19.54 -10.84 -13.30
N GLU A 22 19.20 -11.55 -12.21
CA GLU A 22 17.81 -11.76 -11.77
C GLU A 22 17.11 -10.39 -11.61
N ALA A 23 17.68 -9.48 -10.82
CA ALA A 23 17.11 -8.15 -10.58
C ALA A 23 16.97 -7.29 -11.86
N ARG A 24 17.85 -7.48 -12.85
CA ARG A 24 17.75 -6.79 -14.14
C ARG A 24 16.60 -7.32 -14.99
N THR A 25 16.40 -8.64 -15.02
CA THR A 25 15.29 -9.30 -15.72
C THR A 25 13.95 -8.93 -15.08
N ASP A 26 13.89 -8.87 -13.75
CA ASP A 26 12.68 -8.54 -12.98
C ASP A 26 12.30 -7.06 -13.04
N GLY A 27 13.10 -6.21 -13.72
CA GLY A 27 12.88 -4.76 -13.78
C GLY A 27 13.27 -4.01 -12.49
N ALA A 28 13.83 -4.69 -11.49
CA ALA A 28 14.35 -4.11 -10.25
C ALA A 28 15.70 -3.39 -10.45
N TYR A 29 15.71 -2.39 -11.34
CA TYR A 29 16.92 -1.68 -11.77
C TYR A 29 17.70 -1.02 -10.63
N ARG A 30 17.00 -0.55 -9.59
CA ARG A 30 17.63 0.04 -8.39
C ARG A 30 18.49 -0.98 -7.65
N VAL A 31 17.95 -2.18 -7.44
CA VAL A 31 18.63 -3.28 -6.76
C VAL A 31 19.80 -3.78 -7.60
N SER A 32 19.61 -3.98 -8.91
CA SER A 32 20.69 -4.35 -9.85
C SER A 32 21.86 -3.35 -9.78
N ARG A 33 21.60 -2.03 -9.82
CA ARG A 33 22.65 -1.00 -9.69
C ARG A 33 23.40 -1.05 -8.37
N ARG A 34 22.69 -1.26 -7.25
CA ARG A 34 23.31 -1.40 -5.94
C ARG A 34 24.23 -2.60 -5.89
N ILE A 35 23.79 -3.76 -6.39
CA ILE A 35 24.63 -4.97 -6.47
C ILE A 35 25.85 -4.72 -7.36
N ARG A 36 25.64 -4.10 -8.54
CA ARG A 36 26.72 -3.76 -9.46
C ARG A 36 27.77 -2.85 -8.83
N SER A 37 27.36 -1.91 -7.97
CA SER A 37 28.30 -1.04 -7.25
C SER A 37 29.25 -1.80 -6.33
N VAL A 38 28.76 -2.84 -5.63
CA VAL A 38 29.57 -3.69 -4.76
C VAL A 38 30.53 -4.55 -5.57
N LEU A 39 30.05 -5.12 -6.69
CA LEU A 39 30.89 -5.90 -7.61
C LEU A 39 32.03 -5.06 -8.20
N LEU A 40 31.74 -3.83 -8.65
CA LEU A 40 32.77 -2.93 -9.17
C LEU A 40 33.78 -2.51 -8.10
N ASN A 41 33.34 -2.32 -6.85
CA ASN A 41 34.26 -1.99 -5.76
C ASN A 41 35.19 -3.17 -5.43
N HIS A 42 34.69 -4.40 -5.54
CA HIS A 42 35.51 -5.60 -5.43
C HIS A 42 36.57 -5.69 -6.55
N GLU A 43 36.23 -5.25 -7.75
CA GLU A 43 37.14 -5.07 -8.90
C GLU A 43 38.10 -3.87 -8.76
N GLN A 44 38.28 -3.34 -7.53
CA GLN A 44 39.17 -2.21 -7.21
C GLN A 44 38.77 -0.89 -7.86
N LYS A 45 37.49 -0.70 -8.22
CA LYS A 45 36.98 0.61 -8.62
C LYS A 45 36.66 1.48 -7.40
N SER A 46 37.20 2.70 -7.41
CA SER A 46 36.93 3.69 -6.37
C SER A 46 35.48 4.18 -6.44
N SER A 47 34.94 4.73 -5.34
CA SER A 47 33.58 5.26 -5.32
C SER A 47 33.35 6.39 -6.35
N GLY A 48 34.41 7.10 -6.76
CA GLY A 48 34.36 8.11 -7.82
C GLY A 48 34.22 7.48 -9.21
N GLU A 49 35.00 6.46 -9.53
CA GLU A 49 34.86 5.72 -10.79
C GLU A 49 33.50 5.04 -10.90
N ILE A 50 33.03 4.40 -9.81
CA ILE A 50 31.70 3.76 -9.77
C ILE A 50 30.59 4.79 -9.97
N SER A 51 30.75 5.98 -9.39
CA SER A 51 29.82 7.11 -9.54
C SER A 51 29.68 7.51 -11.02
N SER A 52 30.79 7.64 -11.74
CA SER A 52 30.80 7.92 -13.18
C SER A 52 30.22 6.78 -14.01
N LEU A 53 30.60 5.53 -13.72
CA LEU A 53 30.13 4.34 -14.45
C LEU A 53 28.62 4.10 -14.31
N LEU A 54 28.09 4.31 -13.10
CA LEU A 54 26.68 4.05 -12.80
C LEU A 54 25.82 5.30 -12.86
N ASN A 55 26.37 6.48 -13.18
CA ASN A 55 25.68 7.77 -13.18
C ASN A 55 24.87 8.02 -11.89
N VAL A 56 25.53 7.90 -10.74
CA VAL A 56 24.99 8.19 -9.39
C VAL A 56 25.93 9.12 -8.64
N SER A 57 25.43 9.83 -7.64
CA SER A 57 26.31 10.59 -6.75
C SER A 57 27.23 9.68 -5.94
N ARG A 58 28.46 10.14 -5.69
CA ARG A 58 29.45 9.46 -4.85
C ARG A 58 28.90 9.07 -3.47
N SER A 59 28.10 9.95 -2.85
CA SER A 59 27.48 9.70 -1.54
C SER A 59 26.55 8.48 -1.54
N LYS A 60 25.80 8.25 -2.63
CA LYS A 60 24.95 7.05 -2.76
C LYS A 60 25.78 5.78 -2.89
N VAL A 61 26.87 5.82 -3.66
CA VAL A 61 27.80 4.68 -3.76
C VAL A 61 28.37 4.35 -2.39
N SER A 62 28.87 5.36 -1.66
CA SER A 62 29.39 5.16 -0.30
C SER A 62 28.34 4.59 0.65
N LEU A 63 27.09 5.05 0.55
CA LEU A 63 25.98 4.50 1.32
C LEU A 63 25.75 3.02 0.98
N TRP A 64 25.66 2.65 -0.29
CA TRP A 64 25.42 1.26 -0.69
C TRP A 64 26.53 0.30 -0.28
N LEU A 65 27.79 0.73 -0.40
CA LEU A 65 28.94 -0.05 0.06
C LEU A 65 28.87 -0.27 1.58
N LYS A 66 28.60 0.80 2.35
CA LYS A 66 28.42 0.72 3.80
C LYS A 66 27.26 -0.21 4.18
N THR A 67 26.11 -0.05 3.55
CA THR A 67 24.93 -0.90 3.80
C THR A 67 25.20 -2.37 3.49
N TYR A 68 25.97 -2.66 2.44
CA TYR A 68 26.38 -4.03 2.13
C TYR A 68 27.32 -4.61 3.19
N GLU A 69 28.23 -3.84 3.76
CA GLU A 69 29.12 -4.32 4.81
C GLU A 69 28.39 -4.55 6.14
N GLU A 70 27.35 -3.76 6.43
CA GLU A 70 26.54 -3.89 7.64
C GLU A 70 25.52 -5.04 7.54
N SER A 71 24.81 -5.13 6.41
CA SER A 71 23.62 -6.00 6.27
C SER A 71 23.71 -6.97 5.09
N GLY A 72 24.85 -7.04 4.39
CA GLY A 72 25.07 -7.94 3.27
C GLY A 72 24.15 -7.65 2.07
N PHE A 73 23.79 -8.71 1.36
CA PHE A 73 22.89 -8.64 0.20
C PHE A 73 21.50 -8.12 0.55
N GLU A 74 20.95 -8.50 1.71
CA GLU A 74 19.60 -8.11 2.14
C GLU A 74 19.47 -6.58 2.27
N GLY A 75 20.52 -5.91 2.71
CA GLY A 75 20.55 -4.45 2.79
C GLY A 75 20.50 -3.73 1.43
N LEU A 76 20.76 -4.44 0.33
CA LEU A 76 20.70 -3.85 -1.02
C LEU A 76 19.31 -3.95 -1.65
N LEU A 77 18.41 -4.75 -1.07
CA LEU A 77 17.04 -4.90 -1.56
C LEU A 77 16.24 -3.62 -1.35
N ASP A 78 15.21 -3.42 -2.16
CA ASP A 78 14.25 -2.36 -1.91
C ASP A 78 13.34 -2.79 -0.76
N SER A 79 13.58 -2.22 0.42
CA SER A 79 12.60 -2.29 1.51
C SER A 79 11.44 -1.36 1.19
N GLN A 80 10.22 -1.84 1.45
CA GLN A 80 9.06 -0.96 1.48
C GLN A 80 9.28 0.02 2.63
N ILE A 81 9.51 1.29 2.30
CA ILE A 81 9.57 2.34 3.31
C ILE A 81 8.13 2.52 3.78
N PRO A 82 7.81 2.23 5.05
CA PRO A 82 6.47 2.48 5.55
C PRO A 82 6.16 3.96 5.33
N GLY A 83 4.95 4.24 4.82
CA GLY A 83 4.49 5.61 4.65
C GLY A 83 4.39 6.35 5.98
N ARG A 84 3.93 7.59 5.95
CA ARG A 84 3.63 8.33 7.18
C ARG A 84 2.69 7.48 8.05
N PRO A 85 3.01 7.26 9.34
CA PRO A 85 2.12 6.49 10.21
C PRO A 85 0.73 7.14 10.25
N SER A 86 -0.31 6.31 10.35
CA SER A 86 -1.68 6.80 10.52
C SER A 86 -1.75 7.69 11.77
N ARG A 87 -2.57 8.76 11.71
CA ARG A 87 -2.77 9.62 12.87
C ARG A 87 -3.70 8.99 13.91
N LEU A 88 -4.45 7.96 13.52
CA LEU A 88 -5.25 7.13 14.42
C LEU A 88 -4.49 5.87 14.81
N THR A 89 -4.50 5.58 16.09
CA THR A 89 -4.07 4.29 16.66
C THR A 89 -5.02 3.17 16.25
N ASP A 90 -4.57 1.91 16.33
CA ASP A 90 -5.40 0.78 15.90
C ASP A 90 -6.68 0.62 16.73
N LEU A 91 -6.63 0.95 18.03
CA LEU A 91 -7.82 0.98 18.88
C LEU A 91 -8.82 2.06 18.44
N GLN A 92 -8.33 3.27 18.11
CA GLN A 92 -9.19 4.35 17.62
C GLN A 92 -9.83 4.01 16.27
N LYS A 93 -9.14 3.26 15.41
CA LYS A 93 -9.73 2.77 14.16
C LYS A 93 -10.89 1.81 14.41
N ILE A 94 -10.73 0.88 15.37
CA ILE A 94 -11.81 -0.07 15.73
C ILE A 94 -13.02 0.68 16.27
N LEU A 95 -12.82 1.60 17.22
CA LEU A 95 -13.89 2.42 17.78
C LEU A 95 -14.59 3.27 16.72
N LEU A 96 -13.83 3.86 15.80
CA LEU A 96 -14.38 4.61 14.68
C LEU A 96 -15.21 3.73 13.75
N CYS A 97 -14.77 2.50 13.46
CA CYS A 97 -15.58 1.53 12.71
C CYS A 97 -16.90 1.24 13.41
N ASP A 98 -16.89 1.04 14.74
CA ASP A 98 -18.11 0.77 15.52
C ASP A 98 -19.08 1.96 15.50
N ILE A 99 -18.57 3.19 15.66
CA ILE A 99 -19.38 4.41 15.57
C ILE A 99 -20.02 4.54 14.20
N VAL A 100 -19.22 4.37 13.14
CA VAL A 100 -19.67 4.49 11.77
C VAL A 100 -20.72 3.40 11.45
N ASN A 101 -20.50 2.18 11.96
CA ASN A 101 -21.42 1.04 11.84
C ASN A 101 -22.76 1.25 12.57
N SER A 102 -22.75 1.90 13.74
CA SER A 102 -23.98 2.20 14.47
C SER A 102 -24.94 3.14 13.70
N GLY A 103 -24.40 3.89 12.74
CA GLY A 103 -25.13 4.84 11.92
C GLY A 103 -25.24 6.23 12.56
N PRO A 104 -25.48 7.27 11.75
CA PRO A 104 -25.41 8.66 12.22
C PRO A 104 -26.53 9.01 13.20
N VAL A 105 -27.69 8.37 13.10
CA VAL A 105 -28.83 8.58 14.02
C VAL A 105 -28.51 8.04 15.42
N ALA A 106 -27.84 6.89 15.52
CA ALA A 106 -27.45 6.31 16.79
C ALA A 106 -26.39 7.15 17.51
N TYR A 107 -25.53 7.82 16.74
CA TYR A 107 -24.56 8.79 17.26
C TYR A 107 -25.21 10.12 17.69
N GLY A 108 -26.49 10.35 17.38
CA GLY A 108 -27.21 11.57 17.77
C GLY A 108 -27.24 12.66 16.68
N LEU A 109 -26.90 12.34 15.44
CA LEU A 109 -27.02 13.27 14.30
C LEU A 109 -28.43 13.25 13.70
N LEU A 110 -28.90 14.42 13.29
CA LEU A 110 -30.20 14.59 12.62
C LEU A 110 -30.18 14.09 11.16
N SER A 111 -28.99 14.00 10.56
CA SER A 111 -28.82 13.49 9.19
C SER A 111 -28.72 11.98 9.18
N GLY A 112 -29.55 11.30 8.38
CA GLY A 112 -29.51 9.84 8.22
C GLY A 112 -28.35 9.29 7.38
N VAL A 113 -27.39 10.13 6.97
CA VAL A 113 -26.28 9.73 6.09
C VAL A 113 -24.96 10.25 6.64
N TRP A 114 -23.94 9.40 6.68
CA TRP A 114 -22.58 9.81 6.97
C TRP A 114 -21.98 10.58 5.80
N THR A 115 -21.48 11.79 6.08
CA THR A 115 -20.68 12.55 5.13
C THR A 115 -19.23 12.56 5.63
N SER A 116 -18.26 12.62 4.71
CA SER A 116 -16.84 12.73 5.06
C SER A 116 -16.52 13.90 6.00
N LYS A 117 -17.26 15.01 5.90
CA LYS A 117 -17.19 16.15 6.82
C LYS A 117 -17.67 15.78 8.23
N LEU A 118 -18.83 15.13 8.35
CA LEU A 118 -19.37 14.71 9.64
C LEU A 118 -18.44 13.71 10.32
N ILE A 119 -17.91 12.74 9.57
CA ILE A 119 -16.95 11.79 10.13
C ILE A 119 -15.65 12.49 10.55
N ALA A 120 -15.19 13.52 9.83
CA ALA A 120 -14.03 14.31 10.26
C ALA A 120 -14.28 15.00 11.62
N GLU A 121 -15.47 15.57 11.81
CA GLU A 121 -15.90 16.20 13.06
C GLU A 121 -15.98 15.16 14.19
N VAL A 122 -16.59 14.00 13.96
CA VAL A 122 -16.65 12.89 14.94
C VAL A 122 -15.25 12.42 15.35
N ILE A 123 -14.31 12.31 14.40
CA ILE A 123 -12.94 11.91 14.71
C ILE A 123 -12.23 12.97 15.56
N GLU A 124 -12.50 14.25 15.31
CA GLU A 124 -11.93 15.35 16.09
C GLU A 124 -12.53 15.38 17.50
N ASP A 125 -13.84 15.16 17.64
CA ASP A 125 -14.54 15.16 18.93
C ASP A 125 -14.15 13.97 19.82
N GLU A 126 -14.12 12.75 19.27
CA GLU A 126 -13.87 11.52 20.04
C GLU A 126 -12.37 11.27 20.30
N PHE A 127 -11.51 11.66 19.35
CA PHE A 127 -10.09 11.29 19.39
C PHE A 127 -9.13 12.49 19.43
N GLY A 128 -9.61 13.73 19.26
CA GLY A 128 -8.77 14.93 19.22
C GLY A 128 -7.88 15.01 17.98
N VAL A 129 -8.19 14.26 16.91
CA VAL A 129 -7.35 14.18 15.71
C VAL A 129 -8.05 14.82 14.51
N ALA A 130 -7.67 16.06 14.18
CA ALA A 130 -8.25 16.75 13.03
C ALA A 130 -7.85 16.11 11.68
N TYR A 131 -8.82 15.61 10.91
CA TYR A 131 -8.62 15.14 9.53
C TYR A 131 -9.25 16.10 8.53
N HIS A 132 -8.60 16.29 7.37
CA HIS A 132 -9.26 16.95 6.25
C HIS A 132 -10.29 15.98 5.62
N PRO A 133 -11.53 16.40 5.29
CA PRO A 133 -12.59 15.51 4.81
C PRO A 133 -12.19 14.60 3.63
N SER A 134 -11.37 15.08 2.71
CA SER A 134 -10.85 14.27 1.58
C SER A 134 -9.97 13.09 1.99
N HIS A 135 -9.33 13.15 3.17
CA HIS A 135 -8.54 12.05 3.71
C HIS A 135 -9.39 11.01 4.44
N VAL A 136 -10.56 11.43 4.95
CA VAL A 136 -11.51 10.54 5.64
C VAL A 136 -12.05 9.48 4.69
N TRP A 137 -12.33 9.82 3.42
CA TRP A 137 -12.67 8.82 2.39
C TRP A 137 -11.63 7.68 2.34
N LYS A 138 -10.33 8.03 2.32
CA LYS A 138 -9.25 7.04 2.16
C LYS A 138 -9.17 6.15 3.39
N LEU A 139 -9.31 6.76 4.56
CA LEU A 139 -9.36 6.06 5.84
C LEU A 139 -10.53 5.04 5.88
N LEU A 140 -11.71 5.44 5.41
CA LEU A 140 -12.88 4.55 5.34
C LEU A 140 -12.70 3.44 4.30
N GLN A 141 -12.07 3.73 3.17
CA GLN A 141 -11.74 2.72 2.16
C GLN A 141 -10.75 1.68 2.70
N ASP A 142 -9.76 2.11 3.49
CA ASP A 142 -8.81 1.22 4.16
C ASP A 142 -9.51 0.30 5.18
N PHE A 143 -10.62 0.75 5.79
CA PHE A 143 -11.46 -0.06 6.66
C PHE A 143 -12.45 -0.96 5.92
N GLY A 144 -12.53 -0.85 4.59
CA GLY A 144 -13.42 -1.65 3.76
C GLY A 144 -14.80 -1.03 3.50
N PHE A 145 -15.05 0.20 3.94
CA PHE A 145 -16.30 0.91 3.61
C PHE A 145 -16.31 1.37 2.14
N SER A 146 -17.47 1.27 1.50
CA SER A 146 -17.70 1.70 0.13
C SER A 146 -18.73 2.82 0.10
N VAL A 147 -18.49 3.88 -0.68
CA VAL A 147 -19.43 4.99 -0.78
C VAL A 147 -20.67 4.59 -1.56
N GLN A 148 -21.82 4.58 -0.89
CA GLN A 148 -23.10 4.51 -1.57
C GLN A 148 -23.60 5.92 -1.93
N SER A 149 -23.97 6.09 -3.20
CA SER A 149 -24.74 7.25 -3.62
C SER A 149 -26.22 6.87 -3.63
N PRO A 150 -27.10 7.64 -2.95
CA PRO A 150 -28.53 7.36 -3.00
C PRO A 150 -28.98 7.37 -4.46
N LYS A 151 -29.40 6.19 -4.95
CA LYS A 151 -29.87 6.04 -6.32
C LYS A 151 -31.20 6.76 -6.42
N ARG A 152 -31.24 7.90 -7.10
CA ARG A 152 -32.51 8.58 -7.44
C ARG A 152 -33.38 7.58 -8.20
N LEU A 153 -34.43 7.08 -7.56
CA LEU A 153 -35.49 6.38 -8.25
C LEU A 153 -36.34 7.45 -8.92
N LEU A 154 -36.32 7.51 -10.25
CA LEU A 154 -37.31 8.28 -10.98
C LEU A 154 -38.68 7.69 -10.67
N ALA A 155 -39.67 8.51 -10.30
CA ALA A 155 -41.01 8.02 -9.93
C ALA A 155 -41.70 7.20 -11.04
N LYS A 156 -41.23 7.29 -12.29
CA LYS A 156 -41.69 6.52 -13.46
C LYS A 156 -40.81 5.29 -13.78
N ALA A 157 -39.88 4.92 -12.91
CA ALA A 157 -38.99 3.79 -13.15
C ALA A 157 -39.75 2.46 -13.02
N ASP A 158 -39.80 1.72 -14.12
CA ASP A 158 -40.41 0.40 -14.21
C ASP A 158 -39.50 -0.65 -13.54
N MET A 159 -39.94 -1.14 -12.38
CA MET A 159 -39.15 -2.02 -11.50
C MET A 159 -38.76 -3.35 -12.20
N GLU A 160 -39.61 -3.86 -13.09
CA GLU A 160 -39.37 -5.12 -13.80
C GLU A 160 -38.32 -5.00 -14.90
N LYS A 161 -38.29 -3.87 -15.63
CA LYS A 161 -37.26 -3.60 -16.65
C LYS A 161 -35.89 -3.44 -16.00
N ARG A 162 -35.86 -2.84 -14.82
CA ARG A 162 -34.64 -2.67 -14.03
C ARG A 162 -34.11 -4.01 -13.50
N ALA A 163 -35.00 -4.87 -13.00
CA ALA A 163 -34.63 -6.21 -12.54
C ALA A 163 -34.04 -7.07 -13.68
N ARG A 164 -34.65 -7.02 -14.86
CA ARG A 164 -34.12 -7.69 -16.07
C ARG A 164 -32.74 -7.18 -16.48
N TRP A 165 -32.56 -5.85 -16.52
CA TRP A 165 -31.27 -5.25 -16.85
C TRP A 165 -30.17 -5.61 -15.85
N ILE A 166 -30.46 -5.63 -14.54
CA ILE A 166 -29.49 -6.07 -13.51
C ILE A 166 -29.14 -7.55 -13.71
N LYS A 167 -30.13 -8.40 -14.00
CA LYS A 167 -29.92 -9.84 -14.21
C LYS A 167 -29.06 -10.11 -15.45
N GLU A 168 -29.29 -9.38 -16.53
CA GLU A 168 -28.51 -9.48 -17.77
C GLU A 168 -27.09 -8.90 -17.63
N THR A 169 -26.94 -7.78 -16.93
CA THR A 169 -25.66 -7.08 -16.78
C THR A 169 -24.75 -7.74 -15.73
N CYS A 170 -25.30 -8.30 -14.65
CA CYS A 170 -24.51 -9.01 -13.61
C CYS A 170 -23.87 -10.30 -14.12
N ILE A 171 -24.45 -10.98 -15.12
CA ILE A 171 -23.86 -12.21 -15.69
C ILE A 171 -22.56 -11.90 -16.45
N SER A 172 -22.32 -10.66 -16.86
CA SER A 172 -21.09 -10.23 -17.51
C SER A 172 -19.94 -9.94 -16.52
N GLN A 173 -20.25 -9.49 -15.30
CA GLN A 173 -19.24 -9.07 -14.30
C GLN A 173 -18.74 -10.21 -13.40
N LEU A 174 -19.49 -11.31 -13.26
CA LEU A 174 -19.11 -12.46 -12.42
C LEU A 174 -17.88 -13.25 -12.91
N LYS A 175 -17.31 -12.93 -14.08
CA LYS A 175 -16.02 -13.51 -14.53
C LYS A 175 -14.79 -12.90 -13.85
N ILE A 176 -14.93 -11.81 -13.07
CA ILE A 176 -13.80 -11.10 -12.45
C ILE A 176 -13.62 -11.47 -10.97
N GLU A 177 -14.61 -12.04 -10.28
CA GLU A 177 -14.59 -12.23 -8.82
C GLU A 177 -13.93 -13.53 -8.32
N SER A 178 -13.64 -14.50 -9.19
CA SER A 178 -13.05 -15.80 -8.79
C SER A 178 -11.63 -15.75 -8.20
N CYS A 179 -10.94 -14.60 -8.19
CA CYS A 179 -9.56 -14.48 -7.68
C CYS A 179 -9.45 -13.89 -6.26
N ARG A 180 -10.55 -13.52 -5.59
CA ARG A 180 -10.50 -12.83 -4.29
C ARG A 180 -10.90 -13.70 -3.09
N ASP A 181 -11.02 -15.02 -3.27
CA ASP A 181 -11.58 -15.94 -2.25
C ASP A 181 -10.56 -16.58 -1.29
N ASN A 182 -9.25 -16.31 -1.41
CA ASN A 182 -8.26 -17.04 -0.62
C ASN A 182 -7.80 -16.39 0.70
N PHE A 183 -8.50 -15.37 1.22
CA PHE A 183 -8.09 -14.73 2.50
C PHE A 183 -9.16 -14.67 3.59
N LEU A 184 -10.41 -15.02 3.32
CA LEU A 184 -11.51 -15.00 4.31
C LEU A 184 -11.90 -16.40 4.81
N ARG A 185 -10.95 -17.31 5.01
CA ARG A 185 -11.20 -18.62 5.66
C ARG A 185 -10.89 -18.61 7.15
N GLY A 186 -11.32 -17.58 7.88
CA GLY A 186 -11.02 -17.45 9.31
C GLY A 186 -12.15 -16.91 10.19
N LEU A 187 -13.11 -16.16 9.66
CA LEU A 187 -14.23 -15.64 10.44
C LEU A 187 -15.51 -15.72 9.61
N SER A 188 -16.43 -16.57 10.07
CA SER A 188 -17.79 -16.69 9.57
C SER A 188 -18.54 -15.40 9.90
N LEU A 189 -18.62 -14.46 8.96
CA LEU A 189 -19.58 -13.37 9.01
C LEU A 189 -20.35 -13.35 7.69
N ASP A 190 -21.67 -13.42 7.82
CA ASP A 190 -22.65 -13.54 6.76
C ASP A 190 -22.57 -12.29 5.84
N PRO A 191 -22.56 -12.41 4.51
CA PRO A 191 -22.49 -11.26 3.59
C PRO A 191 -23.60 -10.21 3.76
N ARG A 192 -24.61 -10.50 4.58
CA ARG A 192 -25.72 -9.61 4.94
C ARG A 192 -25.43 -8.71 6.15
N GLU A 193 -24.31 -8.89 6.85
CA GLU A 193 -23.87 -8.05 7.98
C GLU A 193 -22.91 -6.92 7.57
N LEU A 194 -22.73 -6.68 6.26
CA LEU A 194 -21.99 -5.53 5.78
C LEU A 194 -22.85 -4.27 5.94
N ILE A 195 -22.53 -3.44 6.92
CA ILE A 195 -23.24 -2.18 7.16
C ILE A 195 -22.99 -1.23 5.98
N TYR A 196 -24.10 -0.82 5.37
CA TYR A 196 -24.19 -0.06 4.12
C TYR A 196 -24.24 1.45 4.42
N ILE A 197 -23.19 2.19 4.07
CA ILE A 197 -23.11 3.67 4.18
C ILE A 197 -23.30 4.32 2.82
#